data_AF-A0A397TRG9-F1
#
_entry.id   AF-A0A397TRG9-F1
#
_cell.length_a   1.000
_cell.length_b   1.000
_cell.length_c   1.000
_cell.angle_alpha   90.00
_cell.angle_beta   90.00
_cell.angle_gamma   90.00
#
_symmetry.space_group_name_H-M   'P 1'
#
loop_
_entity.id
_entity.type
_entity.pdbx_description
1 polymer ?
#
loop_
_entity_poly.entity_id
_entity_poly.type
_entity_poly.pdbx_seq_one_letter_code
_entity_poly.pdbx_strand_id
1 'polypeptide(L)'
;MLTKNLSCYFFKLTKFSWKKIPVQIHNHSNLSTGKNGFSHIMIDTSELNDFPEAQKIATRKIFEFQNKMWEEMFKYQIKYRDDMWKIKNDEILKFQKEKEDEKINLLKENEVEIKKLLKEYEDMKINLNIQIEKLQQEVKQHIQSLLYIKYMCNIKGALDFIHTQILENKHSLFTESMDKSLQYLSQDKEFTKLLQKTCKDNNIQYDGIQKCMNSLYQTALKTFHARERKVIINAQNWSPNEVLLLGVIFHHYKIPFLYYDDDNSKAIYPYKLE
;
A
#
# COMPACT_ATOMS: atom_id res chain seq x y z
N MET A 1 -12.53 -14.67 -3.77
CA MET A 1 -13.13 -15.27 -4.97
C MET A 1 -12.03 -15.42 -6.00
N LEU A 2 -11.92 -16.58 -6.66
CA LEU A 2 -10.88 -17.02 -7.62
C LEU A 2 -9.60 -17.63 -6.99
N THR A 3 -9.68 -18.90 -6.59
CA THR A 3 -8.62 -19.93 -6.78
C THR A 3 -9.20 -21.32 -6.50
N LYS A 4 -10.06 -21.80 -7.41
CA LYS A 4 -10.42 -23.21 -7.56
C LYS A 4 -10.44 -23.47 -9.06
N ASN A 5 -9.35 -23.99 -9.65
CA ASN A 5 -9.36 -24.67 -10.96
C ASN A 5 -7.97 -25.08 -11.50
N LEU A 6 -7.15 -25.79 -10.73
CA LEU A 6 -5.93 -26.40 -11.32
C LEU A 6 -5.66 -27.87 -10.92
N SER A 7 -6.52 -28.53 -10.15
CA SER A 7 -6.30 -29.96 -9.79
C SER A 7 -6.97 -30.97 -10.73
N CYS A 8 -7.65 -30.54 -11.80
CA CYS A 8 -8.40 -31.46 -12.68
C CYS A 8 -7.66 -31.91 -13.94
N TYR A 9 -6.41 -31.48 -14.17
CA TYR A 9 -5.66 -31.87 -15.39
C TYR A 9 -4.67 -33.02 -15.22
N PHE A 10 -4.48 -33.56 -14.01
CA PHE A 10 -3.49 -34.62 -13.76
C PHE A 10 -4.04 -36.06 -13.83
N PHE A 11 -5.30 -36.26 -14.21
CA PHE A 11 -5.95 -37.58 -14.17
C PHE A 11 -6.20 -38.25 -15.54
N LYS A 12 -5.47 -37.88 -16.61
CA LYS A 12 -5.78 -38.37 -17.97
C LYS A 12 -4.67 -39.06 -18.77
N LEU A 13 -3.49 -39.34 -18.21
CA LEU A 13 -2.39 -39.97 -18.98
C LEU A 13 -1.69 -41.20 -18.37
N THR A 14 -2.21 -41.80 -17.31
CA THR A 14 -1.63 -43.04 -16.73
C THR A 14 -2.53 -44.28 -16.83
N LYS A 15 -3.44 -44.27 -17.80
CA LYS A 15 -4.25 -45.44 -18.18
C LYS A 15 -3.90 -45.94 -19.58
N PHE A 16 -2.61 -46.08 -19.87
CA PHE A 16 -2.19 -46.96 -20.97
C PHE A 16 -2.33 -48.40 -20.51
N SER A 17 -3.46 -48.98 -20.91
CA SER A 17 -3.78 -50.40 -20.84
C SER A 17 -2.69 -51.23 -21.53
N TRP A 18 -1.82 -51.85 -20.74
CA TRP A 18 -1.00 -52.99 -21.20
C TRP A 18 -1.68 -54.34 -20.96
N LYS A 19 -2.99 -54.35 -20.67
CA LYS A 19 -3.84 -55.52 -20.89
C LYS A 19 -4.12 -55.60 -22.39
N LYS A 20 -3.58 -56.64 -23.03
CA LYS A 20 -3.39 -56.85 -24.48
C LYS A 20 -2.07 -56.29 -25.00
N ILE A 21 -0.97 -56.91 -24.56
CA ILE A 21 -0.04 -57.39 -25.58
C ILE A 21 -0.86 -58.39 -26.38
N PRO A 22 -1.25 -58.13 -27.64
CA PRO A 22 -1.53 -59.25 -28.51
C PRO A 22 -0.19 -59.99 -28.54
N VAL A 23 -0.14 -61.15 -27.89
CA VAL A 23 0.71 -62.20 -28.42
C VAL A 23 0.12 -62.43 -29.80
N GLN A 24 0.56 -61.64 -30.78
CA GLN A 24 0.69 -62.14 -32.13
C GLN A 24 1.69 -63.28 -31.94
N ILE A 25 1.15 -64.45 -31.59
CA ILE A 25 1.55 -65.66 -32.26
C ILE A 25 1.40 -65.26 -33.71
N HIS A 26 2.50 -64.82 -34.33
CA HIS A 26 2.54 -64.78 -35.76
C HIS A 26 2.16 -66.19 -36.15
N ASN A 27 0.93 -66.34 -36.64
CA ASN A 27 0.63 -67.39 -37.58
C ASN A 27 1.77 -67.36 -38.57
N HIS A 28 2.62 -68.38 -38.53
CA HIS A 28 3.65 -68.65 -39.53
C HIS A 28 2.98 -69.07 -40.85
N SER A 29 2.04 -68.26 -41.34
CA SER A 29 1.46 -68.36 -42.66
C SER A 29 1.52 -66.96 -43.26
N ASN A 30 2.37 -66.83 -44.28
CA ASN A 30 2.60 -65.63 -45.10
C ASN A 30 3.74 -64.71 -44.62
N LEU A 31 4.89 -65.29 -44.28
CA LEU A 31 6.15 -64.67 -44.76
C LEU A 31 6.24 -64.96 -46.26
N SER A 32 6.04 -63.93 -47.06
CA SER A 32 6.51 -63.89 -48.45
C SER A 32 7.94 -64.40 -48.52
N THR A 33 8.18 -65.26 -49.50
CA THR A 33 9.38 -66.03 -49.82
C THR A 33 10.64 -65.18 -50.07
N GLY A 34 11.11 -64.47 -49.06
CA GLY A 34 12.52 -64.09 -48.92
C GLY A 34 13.26 -65.27 -48.30
N LYS A 35 13.55 -66.30 -49.10
CA LYS A 35 14.37 -67.45 -48.72
C LYS A 35 15.80 -66.98 -48.43
N ASN A 36 16.05 -66.51 -47.21
CA ASN A 36 17.39 -66.37 -46.61
C ASN A 36 17.29 -66.27 -45.08
N GLY A 37 16.29 -66.96 -44.50
CA GLY A 37 16.32 -67.26 -43.08
C GLY A 37 17.36 -68.36 -42.84
N PHE A 38 18.22 -68.20 -41.85
CA PHE A 38 19.24 -69.17 -41.38
C PHE A 38 18.68 -70.55 -40.96
N SER A 39 17.42 -70.85 -41.26
CA SER A 39 16.66 -71.95 -40.67
C SER A 39 16.89 -73.32 -41.29
N HIS A 40 17.82 -73.50 -42.23
CA HIS A 40 18.26 -74.84 -42.61
C HIS A 40 19.68 -74.83 -43.13
N ILE A 41 20.63 -75.16 -42.26
CA ILE A 41 21.88 -75.77 -42.71
C ILE A 41 21.47 -77.15 -43.22
N MET A 42 21.12 -77.25 -44.51
CA MET A 42 20.93 -78.53 -45.18
C MET A 42 22.30 -79.12 -45.43
N ILE A 43 22.67 -80.08 -44.59
CA ILE A 43 23.85 -80.89 -44.82
C ILE A 43 23.39 -82.01 -45.74
N ASP A 44 23.99 -82.08 -46.91
CA ASP A 44 23.76 -83.19 -47.83
C ASP A 44 24.25 -84.48 -47.17
N THR A 45 23.35 -85.45 -47.01
CA THR A 45 23.64 -86.77 -46.43
C THR A 45 23.54 -87.86 -47.47
N SER A 46 23.48 -87.50 -48.76
CA SER A 46 23.37 -88.44 -49.88
C SER A 46 24.47 -89.51 -49.91
N GLU A 47 25.69 -89.16 -49.48
CA GLU A 47 26.82 -90.09 -49.38
C GLU A 47 26.66 -91.14 -48.25
N LEU A 48 25.73 -90.94 -47.32
CA LEU A 48 25.45 -91.85 -46.19
C LEU A 48 24.23 -92.75 -46.42
N ASN A 49 23.61 -92.72 -47.60
CA ASN A 49 22.38 -93.46 -47.89
C ASN A 49 22.52 -94.98 -47.73
N ASP A 50 23.73 -95.52 -47.96
CA ASP A 50 24.02 -96.95 -47.80
C ASP A 50 24.29 -97.35 -46.33
N PHE A 51 24.37 -96.39 -45.40
CA PHE A 51 24.72 -96.58 -43.99
C PHE A 51 23.69 -95.91 -43.05
N PRO A 52 22.50 -96.50 -42.85
CA PRO A 52 21.37 -95.85 -42.19
C PRO A 52 21.63 -95.44 -40.73
N GLU A 53 22.41 -96.22 -39.97
CA GLU A 53 22.76 -95.85 -38.58
C GLU A 53 23.74 -94.67 -38.52
N ALA A 54 24.69 -94.57 -39.45
CA ALA A 54 25.60 -93.43 -39.53
C ALA A 54 24.83 -92.15 -39.91
N GLN A 55 23.87 -92.25 -40.84
CA GLN A 55 22.99 -91.14 -41.22
C GLN A 55 22.14 -90.65 -40.04
N LYS A 56 21.59 -91.57 -39.23
CA LYS A 56 20.80 -91.24 -38.03
C LYS A 56 21.63 -90.53 -36.96
N ILE A 57 22.86 -91.00 -36.70
CA ILE A 57 23.78 -90.36 -35.75
C ILE A 57 24.18 -88.97 -36.24
N ALA A 58 24.53 -88.83 -37.52
CA ALA A 58 24.87 -87.55 -38.12
C ALA A 58 23.70 -86.56 -38.01
N THR A 59 22.49 -86.97 -38.38
CA THR A 59 21.28 -86.15 -38.27
C THR A 59 21.04 -85.68 -36.83
N ARG A 60 21.19 -86.58 -35.85
CA ARG A 60 21.05 -86.22 -34.42
C ARG A 60 22.09 -85.20 -33.99
N LYS A 61 23.35 -85.36 -34.40
CA LYS A 61 24.43 -84.42 -34.05
C LYS A 61 24.24 -83.05 -34.67
N ILE A 62 23.74 -83.00 -35.91
CA ILE A 62 23.38 -81.76 -36.60
C ILE A 62 22.26 -81.05 -35.85
N PHE A 63 21.22 -81.79 -35.44
CA PHE A 63 20.12 -81.24 -34.67
C PHE A 63 20.57 -80.71 -33.29
N GLU A 64 21.39 -81.47 -32.56
CA GLU A 64 21.99 -81.06 -31.29
C GLU A 64 22.82 -79.76 -31.45
N PHE A 65 23.61 -79.66 -32.53
CA PHE A 65 24.39 -78.47 -32.84
C PHE A 65 23.51 -77.26 -33.19
N GLN A 66 22.49 -77.45 -34.03
CA GLN A 66 21.54 -76.40 -34.40
C GLN A 66 20.83 -75.86 -33.15
N ASN A 67 20.32 -76.73 -32.28
CA ASN A 67 19.66 -76.29 -31.04
C ASN A 67 20.60 -75.50 -30.14
N LYS A 68 21.84 -75.96 -29.95
CA LYS A 68 22.83 -75.23 -29.14
C LYS A 68 23.14 -73.85 -29.73
N MET A 69 23.27 -73.75 -31.07
CA MET A 69 23.47 -72.47 -31.75
C MET A 69 22.26 -71.54 -31.54
N TRP A 70 21.03 -72.06 -31.67
CA TRP A 70 19.81 -71.30 -31.42
C TRP A 70 19.72 -70.80 -29.98
N GLU A 71 20.05 -71.64 -29.00
CA GLU A 71 20.06 -71.25 -27.59
C GLU A 71 21.04 -70.11 -27.32
N GLU A 72 22.27 -70.20 -27.85
CA GLU A 72 23.28 -69.15 -27.67
C GLU A 72 22.90 -67.85 -28.39
N MET A 73 22.36 -67.93 -29.62
CA MET A 73 21.84 -66.75 -30.32
C MET A 73 20.68 -66.10 -29.55
N PHE A 74 19.77 -66.90 -28.99
CA PHE A 74 18.63 -66.39 -28.24
C PHE A 74 19.07 -65.74 -26.92
N LYS A 75 20.01 -66.35 -26.20
CA LYS A 75 20.64 -65.75 -25.01
C LYS A 75 21.31 -64.41 -25.36
N TYR A 76 22.05 -64.34 -26.46
CA TYR A 76 22.67 -63.11 -26.93
C TYR A 76 21.64 -62.03 -27.27
N GLN A 77 20.57 -62.38 -27.98
CA GLN A 77 19.49 -61.45 -28.32
C GLN A 77 18.76 -60.91 -27.08
N ILE A 78 18.47 -61.77 -26.09
CA ILE A 78 17.88 -61.34 -24.81
C ILE A 78 18.83 -60.36 -24.11
N LYS A 79 20.10 -60.72 -23.96
CA LYS A 79 21.09 -59.87 -23.30
C LYS A 79 21.23 -58.51 -24.00
N TYR A 80 21.36 -58.51 -25.32
CA TYR A 80 21.45 -57.28 -26.12
C TYR A 80 20.21 -56.40 -25.95
N ARG A 81 19.02 -57.02 -25.95
CA ARG A 81 17.77 -56.31 -25.70
C ARG A 81 17.75 -55.69 -24.30
N ASP A 82 18.13 -56.44 -23.27
CA ASP A 82 18.13 -55.96 -21.88
C ASP A 82 19.14 -54.82 -21.68
N ASP A 83 20.34 -54.93 -22.26
CA ASP A 83 21.35 -53.87 -22.23
C ASP A 83 20.85 -52.59 -22.93
N MET A 84 20.21 -52.72 -24.10
CA MET A 84 19.59 -51.60 -24.80
C MET A 84 18.44 -50.96 -24.01
N TRP A 85 17.61 -51.76 -23.34
CA TRP A 85 16.55 -51.26 -22.47
C TRP A 85 17.11 -50.50 -21.27
N LYS A 86 18.21 -51.00 -20.69
CA LYS A 86 18.88 -50.35 -19.56
C LYS A 86 19.43 -48.98 -19.97
N ILE A 87 20.15 -48.90 -21.09
CA ILE A 87 20.68 -47.63 -21.62
C ILE A 87 19.54 -46.63 -21.85
N LYS A 88 18.45 -47.06 -22.51
CA LYS A 88 17.32 -46.18 -22.79
C LYS A 88 16.60 -45.70 -21.52
N ASN A 89 16.48 -46.55 -20.51
CA ASN A 89 15.91 -46.16 -19.22
C ASN A 89 16.80 -45.16 -18.49
N ASP A 90 18.13 -45.35 -18.52
CA ASP A 90 19.09 -44.42 -17.92
C ASP A 90 19.04 -43.05 -18.60
N GLU A 91 18.92 -43.00 -19.94
CA GLU A 91 18.73 -41.77 -20.71
C GLU A 91 17.43 -41.04 -20.34
N ILE A 92 16.31 -41.77 -20.26
CA ILE A 92 15.02 -41.22 -19.84
C ILE A 92 15.10 -40.64 -18.43
N LEU A 93 15.75 -41.35 -17.50
CA LEU A 93 15.91 -40.91 -16.12
C LEU A 93 16.77 -39.65 -16.05
N LYS A 94 17.86 -39.58 -16.83
CA LYS A 94 18.71 -38.40 -16.91
C LYS A 94 17.94 -37.18 -17.44
N PHE A 95 17.19 -37.35 -18.51
CA PHE A 95 16.36 -36.28 -19.09
C PHE A 95 15.28 -35.78 -18.13
N GLN A 96 14.67 -36.69 -17.36
CA GLN A 96 13.68 -36.31 -16.33
C GLN A 96 14.32 -35.46 -15.22
N LYS A 97 15.50 -35.86 -14.74
CA LYS A 97 16.24 -35.08 -13.73
C LYS A 97 16.62 -33.69 -14.22
N GLU A 98 17.15 -33.59 -15.44
CA GLU A 98 17.51 -32.30 -16.04
C GLU A 98 16.30 -31.36 -16.14
N LYS A 99 15.13 -31.88 -16.52
CA LYS A 99 13.88 -31.10 -16.55
C LYS A 99 13.38 -30.68 -15.16
N GLU A 100 13.55 -31.53 -14.16
CA GLU A 100 13.18 -31.19 -12.79
C GLU A 100 14.08 -30.09 -12.24
N ASP A 101 15.39 -30.16 -12.49
CA ASP A 101 16.36 -29.15 -12.10
C ASP A 101 16.09 -27.80 -12.77
N GLU A 102 15.78 -27.79 -14.07
CA GLU A 102 15.39 -26.59 -14.81
C GLU A 102 14.14 -25.94 -14.20
N LYS A 103 13.12 -26.76 -13.88
CA LYS A 103 11.90 -26.28 -13.24
C LYS A 103 12.17 -25.70 -11.85
N ILE A 104 13.05 -26.31 -11.06
CA ILE A 104 13.45 -25.82 -9.74
C ILE A 104 14.17 -24.47 -9.87
N ASN A 105 15.05 -24.32 -10.87
CA ASN A 105 15.76 -23.07 -11.09
C ASN A 105 14.80 -21.93 -11.50
N LEU A 106 13.87 -22.18 -12.41
CA LEU A 106 12.83 -21.22 -12.79
C LEU A 106 11.96 -20.79 -11.59
N LEU A 107 11.62 -21.73 -10.70
CA LEU A 107 10.87 -21.42 -9.48
C LEU A 107 11.67 -20.51 -8.54
N LYS A 108 12.98 -20.78 -8.37
CA LYS A 108 13.85 -19.93 -7.53
C LYS A 108 13.99 -18.52 -8.11
N GLU A 109 14.15 -18.38 -9.41
CA GLU A 109 14.23 -17.07 -10.09
C GLU A 109 12.93 -16.27 -9.88
N ASN A 110 11.77 -16.91 -10.10
CA ASN A 110 10.46 -16.28 -9.87
C ASN A 110 10.26 -15.88 -8.39
N GLU A 111 10.70 -16.69 -7.43
CA GLU A 111 10.63 -16.34 -6.01
C GLU A 111 11.47 -15.10 -5.67
N VAL A 112 12.65 -14.95 -6.29
CA VAL A 112 13.49 -13.76 -6.10
C VAL A 112 12.81 -12.52 -6.69
N GLU A 113 12.23 -12.64 -7.88
CA GLU A 113 11.51 -11.53 -8.53
C GLU A 113 10.28 -11.10 -7.73
N ILE A 114 9.47 -12.04 -7.24
CA ILE A 114 8.30 -11.75 -6.39
C ILE A 114 8.74 -11.04 -5.11
N LYS A 115 9.83 -11.47 -4.46
CA LYS A 115 10.35 -10.81 -3.25
C LYS A 115 10.80 -9.37 -3.54
N LYS A 116 11.42 -9.13 -4.70
CA LYS A 116 11.83 -7.78 -5.13
C LYS A 116 10.62 -6.86 -5.34
N LEU A 117 9.59 -7.33 -6.06
CA LEU A 117 8.37 -6.56 -6.30
C LEU A 117 7.60 -6.25 -5.01
N LEU A 118 7.54 -7.21 -4.07
CA LEU A 118 6.91 -6.98 -2.76
C LEU A 118 7.61 -5.87 -1.98
N LYS A 119 8.95 -5.86 -1.98
CA LYS A 119 9.73 -4.82 -1.31
C LYS A 119 9.49 -3.43 -1.94
N GLU A 120 9.51 -3.34 -3.26
CA GLU A 120 9.22 -2.08 -3.98
C GLU A 120 7.81 -1.56 -3.67
N TYR A 121 6.83 -2.45 -3.57
CA TYR A 121 5.45 -2.10 -3.19
C TYR A 121 5.36 -1.59 -1.73
N GLU A 122 6.06 -2.22 -0.79
CA GLU A 122 6.12 -1.77 0.60
C GLU A 122 6.75 -0.38 0.74
N ASP A 123 7.86 -0.13 0.03
CA ASP A 123 8.53 1.17 0.01
C ASP A 123 7.63 2.27 -0.58
N MET A 124 6.91 1.97 -1.67
CA MET A 124 5.94 2.89 -2.27
C MET A 124 4.79 3.21 -1.31
N LYS A 125 4.27 2.20 -0.60
CA LYS A 125 3.20 2.37 0.39
C LYS A 125 3.63 3.26 1.56
N ILE A 126 4.85 3.08 2.06
CA ILE A 126 5.41 3.92 3.14
C ILE A 126 5.50 5.38 2.68
N ASN A 127 6.02 5.64 1.47
CA ASN A 127 6.12 6.98 0.93
C ASN A 127 4.74 7.65 0.76
N LEU A 128 3.74 6.91 0.26
CA LEU A 128 2.38 7.42 0.12
C LEU A 128 1.77 7.81 1.49
N ASN A 129 1.98 7.00 2.53
CA ASN A 129 1.51 7.31 3.88
C ASN A 129 2.14 8.59 4.43
N ILE A 130 3.45 8.79 4.22
CA ILE A 130 4.14 10.02 4.64
C ILE A 130 3.54 11.25 3.95
N GLN A 131 3.17 11.16 2.66
CA GLN A 131 2.53 12.27 1.94
C GLN A 131 1.12 12.56 2.47
N ILE A 132 0.35 11.52 2.78
CA ILE A 132 -1.00 11.65 3.37
C ILE A 132 -0.91 12.37 4.73
N GLU A 133 0.02 11.98 5.59
CA GLU A 133 0.21 12.62 6.90
C GLU A 133 0.59 14.10 6.78
N LYS A 134 1.49 14.45 5.85
CA LYS A 134 1.85 15.85 5.56
C LYS A 134 0.64 16.67 5.11
N LEU A 135 -0.14 16.17 4.16
CA LEU A 135 -1.34 16.85 3.67
C LEU A 135 -2.39 17.01 4.78
N GLN A 136 -2.57 16.01 5.64
CA GLN A 136 -3.48 16.11 6.78
C GLN A 136 -3.04 17.21 7.77
N GLN A 137 -1.73 17.34 8.01
CA GLN A 137 -1.18 18.38 8.86
C GLN A 137 -1.39 19.78 8.26
N GLU A 138 -1.17 19.96 6.96
CA GLU A 138 -1.44 21.22 6.25
C GLU A 138 -2.91 21.61 6.31
N VAL A 139 -3.83 20.66 6.07
CA VAL A 139 -5.27 20.91 6.20
C VAL A 139 -5.64 21.34 7.61
N LYS A 140 -5.07 20.70 8.64
CA LYS A 140 -5.31 21.07 10.04
C LYS A 140 -4.83 22.49 10.34
N GLN A 141 -3.64 22.85 9.86
CA GLN A 141 -3.10 24.21 9.99
C GLN A 141 -3.99 25.24 9.29
N HIS A 142 -4.43 24.97 8.06
CA HIS A 142 -5.35 25.84 7.34
C HIS A 142 -6.69 26.02 8.05
N ILE A 143 -7.28 24.94 8.59
CA ILE A 143 -8.52 25.02 9.39
C ILE A 143 -8.28 25.90 10.62
N GLN A 144 -7.17 25.70 11.34
CA GLN A 144 -6.84 26.53 12.50
C GLN A 144 -6.67 28.00 12.13
N SER A 145 -5.95 28.32 11.05
CA SER A 145 -5.81 29.70 10.55
C SER A 145 -7.16 30.29 10.13
N LEU A 146 -8.02 29.53 9.46
CA LEU A 146 -9.36 29.98 9.07
C LEU A 146 -10.25 30.25 10.27
N LEU A 147 -10.23 29.37 11.26
CA LEU A 147 -10.94 29.58 12.52
C LEU A 147 -10.41 30.82 13.23
N TYR A 148 -9.09 30.96 13.34
CA TYR A 148 -8.46 32.14 13.92
C TYR A 148 -8.93 33.41 13.21
N ILE A 149 -8.80 33.50 11.89
CA ILE A 149 -9.28 34.64 11.10
C ILE A 149 -10.78 34.88 11.35
N LYS A 150 -11.61 33.83 11.30
CA LYS A 150 -13.06 33.96 11.48
C LYS A 150 -13.45 34.43 12.89
N TYR A 151 -12.73 34.00 13.93
CA TYR A 151 -12.95 34.45 15.30
C TYR A 151 -12.43 35.88 15.50
N MET A 152 -11.31 36.26 14.88
CA MET A 152 -10.76 37.64 14.90
C MET A 152 -11.67 38.69 14.26
N CYS A 153 -12.65 38.27 13.46
CA CYS A 153 -13.51 39.18 12.72
C CYS A 153 -14.65 39.82 13.53
N ASN A 154 -14.73 39.62 14.85
CA ASN A 154 -15.69 40.33 15.71
C ASN A 154 -15.01 40.92 16.96
N ILE A 155 -15.71 41.81 17.68
CA ILE A 155 -15.16 42.46 18.88
C ILE A 155 -14.68 41.41 19.90
N LYS A 156 -15.43 40.33 20.09
CA LYS A 156 -15.05 39.25 21.01
C LYS A 156 -13.69 38.66 20.63
N GLY A 157 -13.49 38.21 19.40
CA GLY A 157 -12.22 37.59 19.04
C GLY A 157 -11.07 38.59 18.93
N ALA A 158 -11.35 39.87 18.66
CA ALA A 158 -10.36 40.92 18.82
C ALA A 158 -9.93 41.08 20.29
N LEU A 159 -10.87 41.01 21.24
CA LEU A 159 -10.55 40.99 22.67
C LEU A 159 -9.82 39.69 23.07
N ASP A 160 -10.20 38.53 22.53
CA ASP A 160 -9.51 37.25 22.75
C ASP A 160 -8.06 37.30 22.23
N PHE A 161 -7.81 37.98 21.11
CA PHE A 161 -6.46 38.22 20.60
C PHE A 161 -5.60 39.03 21.55
N ILE A 162 -6.15 40.16 21.99
CA ILE A 162 -5.50 41.08 22.92
C ILE A 162 -5.20 40.36 24.21
N HIS A 163 -6.15 39.56 24.70
CA HIS A 163 -5.96 38.68 25.85
C HIS A 163 -4.77 37.75 25.67
N THR A 164 -4.66 37.05 24.55
CA THR A 164 -3.52 36.16 24.27
C THR A 164 -2.19 36.94 24.18
N GLN A 165 -2.17 38.11 23.54
CA GLN A 165 -0.97 38.96 23.46
C GLN A 165 -0.50 39.44 24.84
N ILE A 166 -1.44 39.79 25.74
CA ILE A 166 -1.12 40.16 27.13
C ILE A 166 -0.50 38.99 27.90
N LEU A 167 -1.03 37.78 27.72
CA LEU A 167 -0.51 36.57 28.38
C LEU A 167 0.87 36.15 27.87
N GLU A 168 1.09 36.19 26.55
CA GLU A 168 2.38 35.86 25.92
C GLU A 168 3.50 36.75 26.44
N ASN A 169 3.24 38.06 26.60
CA ASN A 169 4.22 39.03 27.09
C ASN A 169 4.54 38.89 28.59
N LYS A 170 3.72 38.19 29.38
CA LYS A 170 3.91 38.09 30.84
C LYS A 170 4.63 36.83 31.32
N HIS A 171 4.99 35.87 30.45
CA HIS A 171 5.63 34.59 30.83
C HIS A 171 4.94 33.86 32.02
N SER A 172 3.69 34.19 32.34
CA SER A 172 3.02 33.72 33.54
C SER A 172 2.04 32.61 33.19
N LEU A 173 2.28 31.42 33.77
CA LEU A 173 1.39 30.26 33.75
C LEU A 173 0.13 30.55 34.57
N PHE A 174 -0.82 31.32 34.04
CA PHE A 174 -2.10 31.49 34.73
C PHE A 174 -3.28 31.45 33.77
N THR A 175 -4.14 30.47 34.02
CA THR A 175 -5.55 30.38 33.60
C THR A 175 -6.38 31.42 34.35
N GLU A 176 -6.13 32.71 34.12
CA GLU A 176 -6.99 33.77 34.65
C GLU A 176 -8.20 34.03 33.73
N SER A 177 -9.30 34.46 34.35
CA SER A 177 -10.53 34.86 33.65
C SER A 177 -10.29 36.10 32.78
N MET A 178 -10.83 36.14 31.56
CA MET A 178 -10.61 37.23 30.60
C MET A 178 -10.84 38.65 31.14
N ASP A 179 -11.80 38.82 32.06
CA ASP A 179 -12.11 40.11 32.69
C ASP A 179 -10.92 40.65 33.52
N LYS A 180 -10.11 39.77 34.12
CA LYS A 180 -8.89 40.15 34.84
C LYS A 180 -7.75 40.52 33.88
N SER A 181 -7.73 39.89 32.72
CA SER A 181 -6.70 40.11 31.71
C SER A 181 -6.79 41.50 31.11
N LEU A 182 -8.01 42.01 30.88
CA LEU A 182 -8.21 43.40 30.46
C LEU A 182 -7.85 44.41 31.56
N GLN A 183 -8.00 44.07 32.85
CA GLN A 183 -7.45 44.91 33.93
C GLN A 183 -5.94 45.05 33.83
N TYR A 184 -5.21 44.05 33.31
CA TYR A 184 -3.76 44.18 33.15
C TYR A 184 -3.35 45.26 32.15
N LEU A 185 -4.21 45.66 31.21
CA LEU A 185 -3.95 46.83 30.38
C LEU A 185 -3.82 48.10 31.21
N SER A 186 -4.56 48.22 32.32
CA SER A 186 -4.42 49.36 33.24
C SER A 186 -3.08 49.38 34.01
N GLN A 187 -2.30 48.30 33.94
CA GLN A 187 -0.94 48.25 34.47
C GLN A 187 0.11 48.58 33.40
N ASP A 188 -0.25 48.53 32.11
CA ASP A 188 0.61 48.98 31.03
C ASP A 188 0.68 50.51 31.04
N LYS A 189 1.89 51.04 31.23
CA LYS A 189 2.14 52.48 31.33
C LYS A 189 1.85 53.20 30.02
N GLU A 190 2.14 52.58 28.88
CA GLU A 190 1.93 53.20 27.57
C GLU A 190 0.44 53.23 27.23
N PHE A 191 -0.27 52.12 27.47
CA PHE A 191 -1.72 52.09 27.33
C PHE A 191 -2.41 53.09 28.27
N THR A 192 -2.00 53.16 29.53
CA THR A 192 -2.62 54.05 30.52
C THR A 192 -2.42 55.52 30.17
N LYS A 193 -1.22 55.91 29.72
CA LYS A 193 -0.96 57.27 29.23
C LYS A 193 -1.84 57.61 28.03
N LEU A 194 -1.94 56.69 27.06
CA LEU A 194 -2.79 56.86 25.89
C LEU A 194 -4.25 57.05 26.31
N LEU A 195 -4.78 56.17 27.16
CA LEU A 195 -6.15 56.25 27.63
C LEU A 195 -6.45 57.55 28.38
N GLN A 196 -5.55 57.98 29.29
CA GLN A 196 -5.71 59.25 30.01
C GLN A 196 -5.67 60.46 29.08
N LYS A 197 -4.80 60.46 28.06
CA LYS A 197 -4.73 61.51 27.05
C LYS A 197 -6.03 61.57 26.25
N THR A 198 -6.48 60.44 25.72
CA THR A 198 -7.74 60.32 24.99
C THR A 198 -8.93 60.80 25.83
N CYS A 199 -9.00 60.44 27.10
CA CYS A 199 -10.05 60.93 28.00
C CYS A 199 -10.05 62.46 28.12
N LYS A 200 -8.87 63.08 28.26
CA LYS A 200 -8.74 64.54 28.33
C LYS A 200 -9.17 65.21 27.01
N ASP A 201 -8.69 64.70 25.88
CA ASP A 201 -8.95 65.30 24.57
C ASP A 201 -10.42 65.22 24.14
N ASN A 202 -11.17 64.27 24.72
CA ASN A 202 -12.59 64.07 24.48
C ASN A 202 -13.49 64.53 25.65
N ASN A 203 -12.93 65.20 26.68
CA ASN A 203 -13.65 65.68 27.87
C ASN A 203 -14.44 64.59 28.64
N ILE A 204 -13.88 63.39 28.75
CA ILE A 204 -14.50 62.24 29.43
C ILE A 204 -13.72 61.91 30.71
N GLN A 205 -14.44 61.53 31.77
CA GLN A 205 -13.83 61.15 33.04
C GLN A 205 -13.17 59.77 32.96
N TYR A 206 -11.87 59.72 33.27
CA TYR A 206 -11.06 58.49 33.24
C TYR A 206 -11.64 57.38 34.13
N ASP A 207 -12.09 57.71 35.35
CA ASP A 207 -12.64 56.73 36.29
C ASP A 207 -13.90 56.02 35.76
N GLY A 208 -14.68 56.71 34.92
CA GLY A 208 -15.85 56.13 34.24
C GLY A 208 -15.44 55.07 33.23
N ILE A 209 -14.37 55.33 32.46
CA ILE A 209 -13.83 54.38 31.50
C ILE A 209 -13.19 53.18 32.19
N GLN A 210 -12.44 53.41 33.27
CA GLN A 210 -11.76 52.34 34.01
C GLN A 210 -12.76 51.32 34.58
N LYS A 211 -13.95 51.77 34.99
CA LYS A 211 -15.03 50.86 35.44
C LYS A 211 -15.57 49.99 34.32
N CYS A 212 -15.65 50.51 33.09
CA CYS A 212 -16.12 49.77 31.90
C CYS A 212 -15.16 48.64 31.49
N MET A 213 -13.89 48.70 31.89
CA MET A 213 -12.88 47.67 31.58
C MET A 213 -13.34 46.26 31.99
N ASN A 214 -14.04 46.15 33.13
CA ASN A 214 -14.49 44.88 33.70
C ASN A 214 -15.77 44.34 33.04
N SER A 215 -16.60 45.22 32.46
CA SER A 215 -17.85 44.82 31.81
C SER A 215 -17.66 44.58 30.32
N LEU A 216 -16.57 45.08 29.72
CA LEU A 216 -16.37 45.11 28.27
C LEU A 216 -16.47 43.73 27.61
N TYR A 217 -15.81 42.73 28.19
CA TYR A 217 -15.84 41.37 27.64
C TYR A 217 -17.21 40.70 27.81
N GLN A 218 -17.89 40.94 28.94
CA GLN A 218 -19.25 40.47 29.17
C GLN A 218 -20.26 41.09 28.20
N THR A 219 -20.09 42.38 27.87
CA THR A 219 -20.89 43.06 26.84
C THR A 219 -20.61 42.45 25.45
N ALA A 220 -19.35 42.13 25.13
CA ALA A 220 -18.95 41.44 23.88
C ALA A 220 -19.55 40.03 23.74
N LEU A 221 -19.77 39.32 24.86
CA LEU A 221 -20.38 37.99 24.86
C LEU A 221 -21.88 38.03 24.58
N LYS A 222 -22.57 39.08 25.04
CA LYS A 222 -24.03 39.24 24.88
C LYS A 222 -24.42 39.73 23.50
N THR A 223 -23.56 40.51 22.86
CA THR A 223 -23.83 41.13 21.57
C THR A 223 -23.49 40.15 20.45
N PHE A 224 -24.52 39.68 19.76
CA PHE A 224 -24.36 38.79 18.60
C PHE A 224 -23.84 39.62 17.42
N HIS A 225 -22.52 39.84 17.36
CA HIS A 225 -21.90 40.51 16.24
C HIS A 225 -22.04 39.63 14.99
N ALA A 226 -22.78 40.12 13.99
CA ALA A 226 -22.98 39.44 12.72
C ALA A 226 -21.64 39.05 12.08
N ARG A 227 -21.67 38.03 11.21
CA ARG A 227 -20.50 37.40 10.55
C ARG A 227 -19.84 38.31 9.50
N GLU A 228 -19.58 39.56 9.82
CA GLU A 228 -18.77 40.42 8.99
C GLU A 228 -17.29 40.11 9.23
N ARG A 229 -16.46 40.17 8.19
CA ARG A 229 -15.02 39.86 8.29
C ARG A 229 -14.20 40.99 8.94
N LYS A 230 -14.83 41.87 9.72
CA LYS A 230 -14.26 43.12 10.22
C LYS A 230 -14.75 43.40 11.63
N VAL A 231 -13.87 43.94 12.46
CA VAL A 231 -14.24 44.42 13.80
C VAL A 231 -15.11 45.67 13.66
N ILE A 232 -16.33 45.64 14.22
CA ILE A 232 -17.31 46.73 14.12
C ILE A 232 -17.72 47.15 15.52
N ILE A 233 -17.46 48.41 15.85
CA ILE A 233 -18.00 49.08 17.04
C ILE A 233 -19.30 49.75 16.63
N ASN A 234 -20.43 49.20 17.09
CA ASN A 234 -21.75 49.75 16.82
C ASN A 234 -22.31 50.40 18.09
N ALA A 235 -22.55 51.71 18.07
CA ALA A 235 -22.99 52.48 19.23
C ALA A 235 -24.27 51.95 19.90
N GLN A 236 -25.18 51.31 19.15
CA GLN A 236 -26.40 50.70 19.71
C GLN A 236 -26.12 49.60 20.75
N ASN A 237 -24.95 48.97 20.66
CA ASN A 237 -24.58 47.80 21.46
C ASN A 237 -23.69 48.14 22.67
N TRP A 238 -23.21 49.38 22.78
CA TRP A 238 -22.17 49.78 23.71
C TRP A 238 -22.47 51.14 24.32
N SER A 239 -22.18 51.32 25.60
CA SER A 239 -22.23 52.67 26.18
C SER A 239 -21.15 53.58 25.56
N PRO A 240 -21.33 54.91 25.55
CA PRO A 240 -20.33 55.85 25.02
C PRO A 240 -18.92 55.64 25.60
N ASN A 241 -18.85 55.30 26.88
CA ASN A 241 -17.60 54.97 27.57
C ASN A 241 -16.96 53.69 27.02
N GLU A 242 -17.74 52.63 26.77
CA GLU A 242 -17.25 51.40 26.17
C GLU A 242 -16.84 51.59 24.70
N VAL A 243 -17.57 52.43 23.93
CA VAL A 243 -17.21 52.79 22.55
C VAL A 243 -15.83 53.47 22.52
N LEU A 244 -15.58 54.44 23.40
CA LEU A 244 -14.27 55.08 23.54
C LEU A 244 -13.20 54.05 23.91
N LEU A 245 -13.45 53.24 24.93
CA LEU A 245 -12.51 52.26 25.42
C LEU A 245 -12.10 51.24 24.34
N LEU A 246 -13.07 50.70 23.59
CA LEU A 246 -12.81 49.77 22.49
C LEU A 246 -11.94 50.40 21.40
N GLY A 247 -12.21 51.65 21.02
CA GLY A 247 -11.39 52.34 20.02
C GLY A 247 -9.97 52.57 20.49
N VAL A 248 -9.76 52.94 21.77
CA VAL A 248 -8.41 53.07 22.35
C VAL A 248 -7.68 51.74 22.38
N ILE A 249 -8.35 50.67 22.83
CA ILE A 249 -7.77 49.32 22.86
C ILE A 249 -7.38 48.87 21.46
N PHE A 250 -8.27 48.95 20.48
CA PHE A 250 -7.98 48.53 19.12
C PHE A 250 -6.92 49.40 18.46
N HIS A 251 -6.89 50.71 18.74
CA HIS A 251 -5.83 51.59 18.28
C HIS A 251 -4.46 51.20 18.85
N HIS A 252 -4.38 50.96 20.17
CA HIS A 252 -3.13 50.55 20.84
C HIS A 252 -2.55 49.25 20.26
N TYR A 253 -3.41 48.27 19.98
CA TYR A 253 -3.02 46.99 19.37
C TYR A 253 -3.01 46.99 17.84
N LYS A 254 -3.22 48.15 17.19
CA LYS A 254 -3.24 48.32 15.73
C LYS A 254 -4.26 47.40 15.03
N ILE A 255 -5.40 47.14 15.67
CA ILE A 255 -6.50 46.35 15.13
C ILE A 255 -7.41 47.29 14.32
N PRO A 256 -7.60 47.08 13.00
CA PRO A 256 -8.49 47.91 12.20
C PRO A 256 -9.96 47.65 12.57
N PHE A 257 -10.72 48.71 12.77
CA PHE A 257 -12.16 48.63 13.09
C PHE A 257 -12.98 49.64 12.28
N LEU A 258 -14.29 49.38 12.18
CA LEU A 258 -15.29 50.31 11.65
C LEU A 258 -16.20 50.79 12.78
N TYR A 259 -16.74 52.00 12.64
CA TYR A 259 -17.70 52.57 13.57
C TYR A 259 -19.07 52.75 12.90
N TYR A 260 -20.10 52.36 13.62
CA TYR A 260 -21.50 52.55 13.26
C TYR A 260 -22.17 53.35 14.39
N ASP A 261 -22.92 54.38 14.01
CA ASP A 261 -23.63 55.25 14.94
C ASP A 261 -24.91 54.60 15.50
N ASP A 262 -25.67 55.36 16.28
CA ASP A 262 -26.92 54.90 16.90
C ASP A 262 -28.03 54.60 15.88
N ASP A 263 -27.90 55.08 14.64
CA ASP A 263 -28.80 54.78 13.52
C ASP A 263 -28.34 53.55 12.73
N ASN A 264 -27.31 52.82 13.23
CA ASN A 264 -26.67 51.69 12.56
C ASN A 264 -26.15 52.06 11.16
N SER A 265 -25.73 53.32 10.99
CA SER A 265 -25.11 53.83 9.78
C SER A 265 -23.60 53.93 9.97
N LYS A 266 -22.85 53.58 8.92
CA LYS A 266 -21.39 53.68 8.96
C LYS A 266 -20.99 55.16 9.05
N ALA A 267 -20.31 55.52 10.14
CA ALA A 267 -19.95 56.89 10.45
C ALA A 267 -18.44 57.04 10.74
N ILE A 268 -17.99 58.28 10.88
CA ILE A 268 -16.65 58.58 11.39
C ILE A 268 -16.64 58.32 12.89
N TYR A 269 -15.59 57.68 13.39
CA TYR A 269 -15.44 57.42 14.82
C TYR A 269 -15.43 58.73 15.61
N PRO A 270 -16.27 58.89 16.65
CA PRO A 270 -16.56 60.20 17.25
C PRO A 270 -15.48 60.69 18.21
N TYR A 271 -14.50 59.85 18.55
CA TYR A 271 -13.45 60.19 19.51
C TYR A 271 -12.07 60.35 18.84
N LYS A 272 -11.30 61.31 19.35
CA LYS A 272 -9.89 61.50 18.96
C LYS A 272 -9.01 60.47 19.67
N LEU A 273 -8.20 59.74 18.91
CA LEU A 273 -7.34 58.66 19.44
C LEU A 273 -5.83 58.98 19.37
N GLU A 274 -5.46 60.18 18.91
CA GLU A 274 -4.07 60.59 18.65
C GLU A 274 -3.38 61.28 19.82
#